data_AF-A0A7C3TY50-F1
#
_entry.id   AF-A0A7C3TY50-F1
#
_cell.length_a   1.000
_cell.length_b   1.000
_cell.length_c   1.000
_cell.angle_alpha   90.00
_cell.angle_beta   90.00
_cell.angle_gamma   90.00
#
_symmetry.space_group_name_H-M   'P 1'
#
loop_
_entity.id
_entity.type
_entity.pdbx_description
1 polymer ?
#
loop_
_entity_poly.entity_id
_entity_poly.type
_entity_poly.pdbx_seq_one_letter_code
_entity_poly.pdbx_strand_id
1 'polypeptide(L)'
;MRKLKIAQVAPLWFSIPPKKYGGIEWVVYNLCEGLTKLGHKVTLFASGDSKVPCKLIATVPHSLIESGISWEDPRYNLLNLAEAYKRAKEFDIIHT
;
A
#
# COMPACT_ATOMS: atom_id res chain seq x y z
N MET A 1 5.22 -23.40 6.14
CA MET A 1 5.76 -22.03 6.27
C MET A 1 5.07 -21.30 7.42
N ARG A 2 5.80 -20.47 8.19
CA ARG A 2 5.24 -19.62 9.25
C ARG A 2 4.31 -18.55 8.65
N LYS A 3 3.14 -18.31 9.23
CA LYS A 3 2.26 -17.19 8.85
C LYS A 3 2.80 -15.89 9.46
N LEU A 4 2.83 -14.83 8.66
CA LEU A 4 3.43 -13.54 9.03
C LEU A 4 2.38 -12.43 8.98
N LYS A 5 2.63 -11.36 9.73
CA LYS A 5 1.96 -10.07 9.62
C LYS A 5 2.82 -9.15 8.76
N ILE A 6 2.33 -8.78 7.58
CA ILE A 6 3.12 -8.07 6.57
C ILE A 6 2.47 -6.71 6.31
N ALA A 7 3.23 -5.64 6.47
CA ALA A 7 2.87 -4.33 5.96
C ALA A 7 3.44 -4.17 4.55
N GLN A 8 2.57 -3.93 3.58
CA GLN A 8 2.93 -3.47 2.24
C GLN A 8 2.72 -1.95 2.22
N VAL A 9 3.73 -1.18 1.88
CA VAL A 9 3.63 0.27 1.75
C VAL A 9 3.76 0.61 0.27
N ALA A 10 2.70 1.16 -0.32
CA ALA A 10 2.70 1.51 -1.72
C ALA A 10 2.98 3.00 -1.94
N PRO A 11 3.52 3.37 -3.12
CA PRO A 11 3.40 4.73 -3.61
C PRO A 11 1.93 5.14 -3.70
N LEU A 12 1.64 6.41 -3.38
CA LEU A 12 0.27 6.95 -3.39
C LEU A 12 -0.14 7.55 -4.75
N TRP A 13 0.72 7.50 -5.77
CA TRP A 13 0.49 8.17 -7.05
C TRP A 13 -0.70 7.62 -7.83
N PHE A 14 -0.93 6.32 -7.75
CA PHE A 14 -2.04 5.61 -8.39
C PHE A 14 -2.79 4.74 -7.37
N SER A 15 -4.07 4.46 -7.63
CA SER A 15 -4.83 3.47 -6.88
C SER A 15 -4.28 2.06 -7.12
N ILE A 16 -4.55 1.12 -6.21
CA ILE A 16 -4.18 -0.29 -6.37
C ILE A 16 -5.45 -1.15 -6.46
N PRO A 17 -5.71 -1.87 -7.57
CA PRO A 17 -4.94 -1.88 -8.81
C PRO A 17 -5.03 -0.53 -9.56
N PRO A 18 -4.08 -0.26 -10.47
CA PRO A 18 -4.07 1.00 -11.20
C PRO A 18 -5.18 1.00 -12.26
N LYS A 19 -5.82 2.16 -12.46
CA LYS A 19 -6.85 2.35 -13.51
C LYS A 19 -6.26 2.38 -14.92
N LYS A 20 -4.98 2.72 -15.05
CA LYS A 20 -4.24 2.84 -16.31
C LYS A 20 -2.86 2.19 -16.16
N TYR A 21 -1.80 2.91 -16.52
CA TYR A 21 -0.43 2.48 -16.28
C TYR A 21 -0.11 2.49 -14.78
N GLY A 22 0.53 1.42 -14.32
CA GLY A 22 0.98 1.28 -12.93
C GLY A 22 1.70 -0.05 -12.72
N GLY A 23 2.98 -0.11 -13.09
CA GLY A 23 3.76 -1.35 -12.99
C GLY A 23 3.94 -1.79 -11.53
N ILE A 24 4.30 -0.83 -10.67
CA ILE A 24 4.48 -1.06 -9.23
C ILE A 24 3.16 -1.45 -8.58
N GLU A 25 2.06 -0.76 -8.93
CA GLU A 25 0.74 -1.02 -8.36
C GLU A 25 0.24 -2.42 -8.69
N TRP A 26 0.51 -2.94 -9.90
CA TRP A 26 0.23 -4.34 -10.24
C TRP A 26 1.06 -5.33 -9.43
N VAL A 27 2.36 -5.05 -9.22
CA VAL A 27 3.21 -5.89 -8.36
C VAL A 27 2.65 -5.92 -6.94
N VAL A 28 2.32 -4.77 -6.36
CA VAL A 28 1.77 -4.67 -5.01
C VAL A 28 0.42 -5.38 -4.91
N TYR A 29 -0.46 -5.22 -5.90
CA TYR A 29 -1.74 -5.93 -5.95
C TYR A 29 -1.53 -7.45 -5.91
N ASN A 30 -0.66 -7.97 -6.80
CA ASN A 30 -0.36 -9.40 -6.88
C ASN A 30 0.29 -9.94 -5.60
N LEU A 31 1.16 -9.16 -4.96
CA LEU A 31 1.73 -9.52 -3.66
C LEU A 31 0.65 -9.57 -2.57
N CYS A 32 -0.23 -8.57 -2.51
CA CYS A 32 -1.34 -8.56 -1.55
C CYS A 32 -2.26 -9.77 -1.73
N GLU A 33 -2.66 -10.06 -2.97
CA GLU A 33 -3.51 -11.20 -3.29
C GLU A 33 -2.82 -12.53 -2.97
N GLY A 34 -1.60 -12.74 -3.47
CA GLY A 34 -0.86 -13.97 -3.30
C GLY A 34 -0.51 -14.26 -1.83
N LEU A 35 -0.01 -13.27 -1.09
CA LEU A 35 0.33 -13.44 0.33
C LEU A 35 -0.91 -13.67 1.19
N THR A 36 -2.03 -12.99 0.91
CA THR A 36 -3.30 -13.27 1.59
C THR A 36 -3.80 -14.69 1.29
N LYS A 37 -3.76 -15.13 0.02
CA LYS A 37 -4.13 -16.52 -0.37
C LYS A 37 -3.25 -17.56 0.32
N LEU A 38 -1.97 -17.25 0.53
CA LEU A 38 -1.05 -18.07 1.32
C LEU A 38 -1.30 -17.98 2.83
N GLY A 39 -2.30 -17.23 3.31
CA GLY A 39 -2.72 -17.15 4.70
C GLY A 39 -1.90 -16.20 5.57
N HIS A 40 -1.10 -15.31 4.98
CA HIS A 40 -0.45 -14.23 5.72
C HIS A 40 -1.46 -13.14 6.07
N LYS A 41 -1.22 -12.42 7.16
CA LYS A 41 -2.01 -11.24 7.54
C LYS A 41 -1.40 -10.01 6.87
N VAL A 42 -1.90 -9.66 5.69
CA VAL A 42 -1.38 -8.53 4.91
C VAL A 42 -2.18 -7.27 5.24
N THR A 43 -1.45 -6.16 5.45
CA THR A 43 -2.02 -4.81 5.54
C THR A 43 -1.33 -3.93 4.51
N LEU A 44 -2.10 -3.27 3.66
CA LEU A 44 -1.63 -2.33 2.65
C LEU A 44 -1.81 -0.89 3.14
N PHE A 45 -0.75 -0.09 3.06
CA PHE A 45 -0.77 1.37 3.24
C PHE A 45 -0.75 2.01 1.85
N ALA A 46 -1.89 2.55 1.42
CA ALA A 46 -2.09 3.09 0.08
C ALA A 46 -3.18 4.17 0.06
N SER A 47 -3.56 4.64 -1.13
CA SER A 47 -4.70 5.54 -1.30
C SER A 47 -6.03 4.81 -1.06
N GLY A 48 -7.02 5.53 -0.53
CA GLY A 48 -8.32 4.99 -0.12
C GLY A 48 -9.20 4.49 -1.26
N ASP A 49 -8.92 4.88 -2.50
CA ASP A 49 -9.56 4.38 -3.72
C ASP A 49 -8.96 3.05 -4.22
N SER A 50 -8.02 2.45 -3.47
CA SER A 50 -7.48 1.12 -3.73
C SER A 50 -8.50 0.02 -3.38
N LYS A 51 -8.58 -1.01 -4.22
CA LYS A 51 -9.44 -2.19 -4.06
C LYS A 51 -8.58 -3.45 -4.02
N VAL A 52 -8.30 -3.93 -2.82
CA VAL A 52 -7.39 -5.07 -2.58
C VAL A 52 -8.03 -6.13 -1.67
N PRO A 53 -7.60 -7.40 -1.77
CA PRO A 53 -8.14 -8.49 -0.94
C PRO A 53 -7.48 -8.57 0.45
N CYS A 54 -6.86 -7.49 0.93
CA CYS A 54 -6.20 -7.42 2.24
C CYS A 54 -6.69 -6.19 3.03
N LYS A 55 -6.24 -6.05 4.29
CA LYS A 55 -6.60 -4.88 5.10
C LYS A 55 -5.99 -3.63 4.48
N LEU A 56 -6.80 -2.61 4.19
CA LEU A 56 -6.33 -1.32 3.70
C LEU A 56 -6.26 -0.30 4.85
N ILE A 57 -5.13 0.40 4.96
CA ILE A 57 -4.98 1.63 5.73
C ILE A 57 -4.81 2.76 4.71
N ALA A 58 -5.85 3.57 4.59
CA ALA A 58 -5.85 4.74 3.72
C ALA A 58 -5.18 5.91 4.45
N THR A 59 -4.06 6.41 3.91
CA THR A 59 -3.38 7.62 4.42
C THR A 59 -3.77 8.87 3.66
N VAL A 60 -4.37 8.70 2.48
CA VAL A 60 -5.06 9.71 1.68
C VAL A 60 -6.35 9.13 1.12
N PRO A 61 -7.41 9.94 0.90
CA PRO A 61 -8.70 9.42 0.40
C PRO A 61 -8.63 8.92 -1.05
N HIS A 62 -7.87 9.59 -1.91
CA HIS A 62 -7.69 9.27 -3.33
C HIS A 62 -6.21 9.28 -3.71
N SER A 63 -5.88 8.66 -4.85
CA SER A 63 -4.54 8.76 -5.41
C SER A 63 -4.08 10.20 -5.61
N LEU A 64 -2.77 10.43 -5.50
CA LEU A 64 -2.19 11.79 -5.58
C LEU A 64 -2.37 12.40 -6.98
N ILE A 65 -2.34 11.58 -8.04
CA ILE A 65 -2.63 12.06 -9.39
C ILE A 65 -4.07 12.55 -9.51
N GLU A 66 -5.06 11.79 -9.02
CA GLU A 66 -6.46 12.22 -9.06
C GLU A 66 -6.71 13.46 -8.20
N SER A 67 -5.88 13.64 -7.15
CA SER A 67 -5.90 14.81 -6.28
C SER A 67 -5.14 16.02 -6.84
N GLY A 68 -4.56 15.92 -8.05
CA GLY A 68 -3.81 17.02 -8.69
C GLY A 68 -2.51 17.39 -7.98
N ILE A 69 -1.95 16.50 -7.15
CA ILE A 69 -0.69 16.74 -6.44
C ILE A 69 0.49 16.51 -7.38
N SER A 70 1.47 17.41 -7.33
CA SER A 70 2.69 17.32 -8.13
C SER A 70 3.47 16.03 -7.81
N TRP A 71 3.97 15.36 -8.85
CA TRP A 71 4.86 14.20 -8.74
C TRP A 71 6.15 14.47 -7.95
N GLU A 72 6.56 15.74 -7.88
CA GLU A 72 7.76 16.16 -7.17
C GLU A 72 7.53 16.35 -5.66
N ASP A 73 6.28 16.30 -5.19
CA ASP A 73 5.96 16.46 -3.77
C ASP A 73 6.11 15.13 -3.01
N PRO A 74 7.15 14.96 -2.17
CA PRO A 74 7.39 13.69 -1.49
C PRO A 74 6.54 13.53 -0.22
N ARG A 75 5.88 14.61 0.26
CA ARG A 75 5.35 14.68 1.62
C ARG A 75 4.33 13.58 1.92
N TYR A 76 3.41 13.32 0.98
CA TYR A 76 2.37 12.32 1.18
C TYR A 76 2.93 10.89 1.22
N ASN A 77 3.89 10.56 0.36
CA ASN A 77 4.55 9.25 0.40
C ASN A 77 5.38 9.09 1.69
N LEU A 78 6.07 10.15 2.14
CA LEU A 78 6.79 10.13 3.42
C LEU A 78 5.84 9.96 4.62
N LEU A 79 4.67 10.61 4.58
CA LEU A 79 3.63 10.43 5.61
C LEU A 79 3.04 9.01 5.58
N ASN A 80 2.84 8.43 4.39
CA ASN A 80 2.39 7.04 4.24
C ASN A 80 3.38 6.06 4.88
N LEU A 81 4.67 6.25 4.58
CA LEU A 81 5.76 5.47 5.14
C LEU A 81 5.83 5.64 6.66
N ALA A 82 5.81 6.89 7.15
CA ALA A 82 5.83 7.18 8.58
C ALA A 82 4.67 6.52 9.33
N GLU A 83 3.48 6.45 8.72
CA GLU A 83 2.32 5.80 9.32
C GLU A 83 2.51 4.29 9.48
N ALA A 84 3.14 3.63 8.50
CA ALA A 84 3.51 2.22 8.63
C ALA A 84 4.54 1.99 9.75
N TYR A 85 5.57 2.84 9.83
CA TYR A 85 6.63 2.72 10.84
C TYR A 85 6.17 3.06 12.26
N LYS A 86 5.22 3.98 12.44
CA LYS A 86 4.56 4.21 13.75
C LYS A 86 3.93 2.93 14.30
N ARG A 87 3.47 2.05 13.42
CA ARG A 87 2.83 0.77 13.73
C ARG A 87 3.77 -0.41 13.57
N ALA A 88 5.09 -0.19 13.50
CA ALA A 88 6.06 -1.25 13.18
C ALA A 88 5.97 -2.49 14.09
N LYS A 89 5.63 -2.30 15.37
CA LYS A 89 5.45 -3.40 16.34
C LYS A 89 4.28 -4.34 16.00
N GLU A 90 3.36 -3.95 15.11
CA GLU A 90 2.25 -4.79 14.66
C GLU A 90 2.66 -5.81 13.58
N PHE A 91 3.82 -5.63 12.95
CA PHE A 91 4.23 -6.38 11.75
C PHE A 91 5.54 -7.15 11.98
N ASP A 92 5.64 -8.31 11.33
CA ASP A 92 6.90 -9.07 11.24
C ASP A 92 7.80 -8.49 10.14
N ILE A 93 7.20 -7.93 9.07
CA ILE A 93 7.89 -7.36 7.91
C ILE A 93 7.16 -6.08 7.47
N ILE A 94 7.92 -5.04 7.17
CA ILE A 94 7.47 -3.87 6.41
C ILE A 94 8.22 -3.90 5.07
N HIS A 95 7.47 -3.98 3.98
CA HIS A 95 7.98 -3.95 2.60
C HIS A 95 7.51 -2.67 1.93
N THR A 96 8.46 -1.90 1.39
CA THR A 96 8.28 -0.52 0.91
C THR A 96 8.77 -0.39 -0.52
#